data_AF-K0RDV9-F1
#
_entry.id   AF-K0RDV9-F1
#
_cell.length_a   1.000
_cell.length_b   1.000
_cell.length_c   1.000
_cell.angle_alpha   90.00
_cell.angle_beta   90.00
_cell.angle_gamma   90.00
#
_symmetry.space_group_name_H-M   'P 1'
#
loop_
_entity.id
_entity.type
_entity.pdbx_description
1 polymer ?
#
loop_
_entity_poly.entity_id
_entity_poly.type
_entity_poly.pdbx_seq_one_letter_code
_entity_poly.pdbx_strand_id
1 'polypeptide(L)'
;MLEDHAKYMLGVWIDQGEEELVKAMEEALVFPGAGATVLTACVSILLEKQDSNEWDQMSAMIIALFENNLVSKSDISAGMERLAYNAVHSIHDRLDRFGEYFYQFAVRNLYTLEQLCEYTTTILFDQKKRVDLVRACMRRMRHRFGIEFRSWYFCDAQQRSLLEEYLGASAFNELLVEFNAMSE
;
A
#
# COMPACT_ATOMS: atom_id res chain seq x y z
N MET A 1 14.48 -1.73 19.22
CA MET A 1 13.27 -1.53 20.04
C MET A 1 12.01 -1.46 19.16
N LEU A 2 11.87 -0.48 18.25
CA LEU A 2 10.67 -0.36 17.41
C LEU A 2 10.56 -1.49 16.36
N GLU A 3 11.68 -1.83 15.74
CA GLU A 3 11.75 -2.96 14.79
C GLU A 3 11.52 -4.31 15.46
N ASP A 4 12.08 -4.52 16.65
CA ASP A 4 11.86 -5.73 17.44
C ASP A 4 10.39 -5.88 17.83
N HIS A 5 9.72 -4.76 18.14
CA HIS A 5 8.31 -4.75 18.47
C HIS A 5 7.43 -5.08 17.24
N ALA A 6 7.72 -4.52 16.07
CA ALA A 6 7.02 -4.89 14.84
C ALA A 6 7.29 -6.34 14.41
N LYS A 7 8.52 -6.83 14.57
CA LYS A 7 8.87 -8.24 14.34
C LYS A 7 8.11 -9.16 15.29
N TYR A 8 7.98 -8.78 16.55
CA TYR A 8 7.17 -9.49 17.54
C TYR A 8 5.70 -9.52 17.14
N MET A 9 5.10 -8.37 16.82
CA MET A 9 3.68 -8.31 16.40
C MET A 9 3.41 -9.13 15.14
N LEU A 10 4.31 -9.06 14.15
CA LEU A 10 4.22 -9.90 12.96
C LEU A 10 4.32 -11.39 13.29
N GLY A 11 5.20 -11.76 14.23
CA GLY A 11 5.31 -13.14 14.72
C GLY A 11 4.02 -13.61 15.40
N VAL A 12 3.44 -12.79 16.28
CA VAL A 12 2.14 -13.07 16.92
C VAL A 12 1.04 -13.25 15.86
N TRP A 13 0.98 -12.36 14.87
CA TRP A 13 0.03 -12.48 13.76
C TRP A 13 0.17 -13.79 13.00
N ILE A 14 1.40 -14.13 12.59
CA ILE A 14 1.67 -15.33 11.79
C ILE A 14 1.40 -16.61 12.59
N ASP A 15 1.81 -16.65 13.86
CA ASP A 15 1.80 -17.88 14.66
C ASP A 15 0.49 -18.09 15.42
N GLN A 16 -0.19 -17.01 15.81
CA GLN A 16 -1.32 -17.02 16.76
C GLN A 16 -2.57 -16.32 16.22
N GLY A 17 -2.46 -15.52 15.16
CA GLY A 17 -3.59 -14.89 14.49
C GLY A 17 -4.10 -13.60 15.13
N GLU A 18 -5.27 -13.16 14.67
CA GLU A 18 -5.84 -11.84 14.97
C GLU A 18 -6.12 -11.60 16.45
N GLU A 19 -6.74 -12.55 17.14
CA GLU A 19 -7.17 -12.37 18.53
C GLU A 19 -5.99 -12.08 19.47
N GLU A 20 -4.90 -12.84 19.32
CA GLU A 20 -3.69 -12.64 20.13
C GLU A 20 -2.91 -11.40 19.71
N LEU A 21 -2.95 -11.02 18.42
CA LEU A 21 -2.37 -9.77 17.96
C LEU A 21 -3.08 -8.56 18.60
N VAL A 22 -4.42 -8.57 18.65
CA VAL A 22 -5.21 -7.50 19.25
C VAL A 22 -4.86 -7.35 20.73
N LYS A 23 -4.83 -8.45 21.49
CA LYS A 23 -4.41 -8.44 22.90
C LYS A 23 -3.00 -7.86 23.08
N ALA A 24 -2.05 -8.36 22.30
CA ALA A 24 -0.66 -7.89 22.35
C ALA A 24 -0.55 -6.39 22.04
N MET A 25 -1.32 -5.89 21.08
CA MET A 25 -1.34 -4.49 20.70
C MET A 25 -2.02 -3.63 21.77
N GLU A 26 -3.12 -4.07 22.37
CA GLU A 26 -3.79 -3.38 23.48
C GLU A 26 -2.89 -3.25 24.70
N GLU A 27 -2.09 -4.27 25.02
CA GLU A 27 -1.06 -4.22 26.05
C GLU A 27 0.07 -3.22 25.71
N ALA A 28 0.38 -3.05 24.42
CA ALA A 28 1.39 -2.11 23.93
C ALA A 28 0.87 -0.67 23.77
N LEU A 29 -0.44 -0.45 23.66
CA LEU A 29 -1.09 0.86 23.47
C LEU A 29 -0.94 1.83 24.66
N VAL A 30 -0.27 1.42 25.74
CA VAL A 30 0.19 2.31 26.81
C VAL A 30 1.11 3.44 26.27
N PHE A 31 1.63 3.30 25.04
CA PHE A 31 2.45 4.30 24.36
C PHE A 31 1.70 4.99 23.19
N PRO A 32 1.47 6.32 23.25
CA PRO A 32 0.93 7.08 22.13
C PRO A 32 1.78 6.89 20.86
N GLY A 33 1.15 6.58 19.73
CA GLY A 33 1.83 6.40 18.44
C GLY A 33 2.41 5.00 18.19
N ALA A 34 2.10 4.01 19.04
CA ALA A 34 2.49 2.61 18.83
C ALA A 34 2.02 2.07 17.47
N GLY A 35 0.80 2.42 17.03
CA GLY A 35 0.25 2.03 15.73
C GLY A 35 1.09 2.49 14.53
N ALA A 36 1.34 3.79 14.42
CA ALA A 36 2.24 4.36 13.41
C ALA A 36 3.65 3.77 13.47
N THR A 37 4.11 3.45 14.68
CA THR A 37 5.45 2.92 14.92
C THR A 37 5.60 1.47 14.43
N VAL A 38 4.62 0.62 14.72
CA VAL A 38 4.54 -0.75 14.19
C VAL A 38 4.51 -0.69 12.67
N LEU A 39 3.66 0.15 12.07
CA LEU A 39 3.59 0.33 10.62
C LEU A 39 4.92 0.77 10.01
N THR A 40 5.58 1.74 10.61
CA THR A 40 6.88 2.25 10.14
C THR A 40 7.98 1.19 10.24
N ALA A 41 7.95 0.34 11.25
CA ALA A 41 8.93 -0.73 11.43
C ALA A 41 8.64 -1.95 10.54
N CYS A 42 7.37 -2.25 10.28
CA CYS A 42 6.94 -3.25 9.29
C CYS A 42 7.48 -2.93 7.89
N VAL A 43 7.55 -1.65 7.53
CA VAL A 43 8.17 -1.18 6.28
C VAL A 43 9.64 -1.58 6.17
N SER A 44 10.43 -1.50 7.26
CA SER A 44 11.82 -1.94 7.26
C SER A 44 11.94 -3.45 7.01
N ILE A 45 11.06 -4.25 7.61
CA ILE A 45 11.04 -5.71 7.42
C ILE A 45 10.75 -6.09 5.96
N LEU A 46 9.76 -5.44 5.33
CA LEU A 46 9.40 -5.67 3.93
C LEU A 46 10.53 -5.31 2.95
N LEU A 47 11.40 -4.36 3.33
CA LEU A 47 12.59 -4.01 2.54
C LEU A 47 13.73 -5.02 2.71
N GLU A 48 13.83 -5.72 3.83
CA GLU A 48 14.81 -6.79 3.99
C GLU A 48 14.39 -8.09 3.29
N LYS A 49 13.07 -8.30 3.17
CA LYS A 49 12.50 -9.58 2.78
C LYS A 49 11.94 -9.59 1.37
N GLN A 50 12.22 -10.67 0.63
CA GLN A 50 11.78 -10.87 -0.75
C GLN A 50 10.64 -11.90 -0.90
N ASP A 51 10.03 -12.37 0.17
CA ASP A 51 8.94 -13.36 0.11
C ASP A 51 7.57 -12.68 -0.05
N SER A 52 6.82 -13.01 -1.11
CA SER A 52 5.49 -12.43 -1.37
C SER A 52 4.48 -12.77 -0.27
N ASN A 53 4.65 -13.91 0.40
CA ASN A 53 3.79 -14.32 1.51
C ASN A 53 3.91 -13.36 2.70
N GLU A 54 5.12 -12.90 3.05
CA GLU A 54 5.31 -11.96 4.16
C GLU A 54 4.63 -10.60 3.87
N TRP A 55 4.57 -10.16 2.61
CA TRP A 55 3.88 -8.93 2.21
C TRP A 55 2.35 -9.07 2.31
N ASP A 56 1.80 -10.22 1.95
CA ASP A 56 0.38 -10.52 2.10
C ASP A 56 -0.01 -10.66 3.59
N GLN A 57 0.82 -11.31 4.41
CA GLN A 57 0.61 -11.40 5.87
C GLN A 57 0.66 -10.01 6.52
N MET A 58 1.62 -9.17 6.12
CA MET A 58 1.76 -7.83 6.66
C MET A 58 0.54 -6.95 6.35
N SER A 59 0.07 -6.97 5.11
CA SER A 59 -1.11 -6.19 4.72
C SER A 59 -2.36 -6.66 5.46
N ALA A 60 -2.56 -7.98 5.60
CA ALA A 60 -3.66 -8.53 6.39
C ALA A 60 -3.60 -8.11 7.87
N MET A 61 -2.42 -8.17 8.49
CA MET A 61 -2.19 -7.72 9.85
C MET A 61 -2.58 -6.25 10.04
N ILE A 62 -2.14 -5.36 9.14
CA ILE A 62 -2.44 -3.93 9.21
C ILE A 62 -3.93 -3.66 9.07
N ILE A 63 -4.60 -4.38 8.16
CA ILE A 63 -6.04 -4.28 7.97
C ILE A 63 -6.78 -4.72 9.23
N ALA A 64 -6.38 -5.84 9.86
CA ALA A 64 -6.97 -6.31 11.10
C ALA A 64 -6.79 -5.29 12.25
N LEU A 65 -5.59 -4.71 12.38
CA LEU A 65 -5.36 -3.65 13.37
C LEU A 65 -6.25 -2.42 13.11
N PHE A 66 -6.53 -2.07 11.86
CA PHE A 66 -7.42 -0.97 11.50
C PHE A 66 -8.87 -1.28 11.84
N GLU A 67 -9.34 -2.48 11.49
CA GLU A 67 -10.70 -2.95 11.76
C GLU A 67 -10.99 -3.03 13.27
N ASN A 68 -9.95 -3.26 14.08
CA ASN A 68 -10.02 -3.25 15.55
C ASN A 68 -9.75 -1.86 16.19
N ASN A 69 -9.66 -0.78 15.39
CA ASN A 69 -9.39 0.60 15.85
C ASN A 69 -8.05 0.79 16.58
N LEU A 70 -7.08 -0.10 16.36
CA LEU A 70 -5.74 -0.04 16.95
C LEU A 70 -4.76 0.79 16.11
N VAL A 71 -5.06 0.96 14.82
CA VAL A 71 -4.39 1.91 13.93
C VAL A 71 -5.42 2.76 13.19
N SER A 72 -5.11 4.03 12.97
CA SER A 72 -5.94 4.96 12.22
C SER A 72 -5.56 5.00 10.73
N LYS A 73 -6.42 5.58 9.89
CA LYS A 73 -6.04 5.89 8.49
C LYS A 73 -4.81 6.80 8.42
N SER A 74 -4.66 7.73 9.36
CA SER A 74 -3.49 8.61 9.42
C SER A 74 -2.20 7.82 9.67
N ASP A 75 -2.25 6.81 10.54
CA ASP A 75 -1.10 5.94 10.80
C ASP A 75 -0.74 5.13 9.54
N ILE A 76 -1.74 4.60 8.85
CA ILE A 76 -1.57 3.88 7.57
C ILE A 76 -0.95 4.82 6.53
N SER A 77 -1.47 6.03 6.34
CA SER A 77 -0.92 7.02 5.42
C SER A 77 0.56 7.30 5.69
N ALA A 78 0.92 7.58 6.95
CA ALA A 78 2.32 7.80 7.33
C ALA A 78 3.23 6.58 7.03
N GLY A 79 2.74 5.37 7.31
CA GLY A 79 3.43 4.13 6.97
C GLY A 79 3.63 3.93 5.47
N MET A 80 2.59 4.20 4.66
CA MET A 80 2.64 4.06 3.19
C MET A 80 3.59 5.06 2.55
N GLU A 81 3.57 6.32 3.00
CA GLU A 81 4.49 7.36 2.56
C GLU A 81 5.94 6.98 2.87
N ARG A 82 6.19 6.46 4.08
CA ARG A 82 7.52 5.98 4.45
C ARG A 82 7.97 4.80 3.59
N LEU A 83 7.08 3.86 3.27
CA LEU A 83 7.37 2.73 2.39
C LEU A 83 7.67 3.20 0.97
N ALA A 84 6.85 4.10 0.43
CA ALA A 84 7.04 4.71 -0.88
C ALA A 84 8.40 5.42 -0.97
N TYR A 85 8.73 6.23 0.03
CA TYR A 85 10.02 6.91 0.11
C TYR A 85 11.18 5.91 0.04
N ASN A 86 11.14 4.85 0.83
CA ASN A 86 12.19 3.85 0.83
C ASN A 86 12.24 3.01 -0.45
N ALA A 87 11.10 2.68 -1.05
CA ALA A 87 11.03 1.94 -2.31
C ALA A 87 11.64 2.75 -3.46
N VAL A 88 11.38 4.06 -3.49
CA VAL A 88 11.96 5.01 -4.46
C VAL A 88 13.48 5.13 -4.33
N HIS A 89 14.00 5.14 -3.10
CA HIS A 89 15.43 5.35 -2.81
C HIS A 89 16.21 4.04 -2.62
N SER A 90 15.57 2.88 -2.84
CA SER A 90 16.23 1.58 -2.71
C SER A 90 17.17 1.33 -3.89
N ILE A 91 18.33 0.72 -3.60
CA ILE A 91 19.29 0.26 -4.63
C ILE A 91 18.68 -0.86 -5.49
N HIS A 92 17.74 -1.61 -4.93
CA HIS A 92 16.95 -2.61 -5.63
C HIS A 92 15.65 -1.94 -6.06
N ASP A 93 15.43 -1.74 -7.36
CA ASP A 93 14.20 -1.14 -7.89
C ASP A 93 13.00 -2.01 -7.47
N ARG A 94 12.25 -1.56 -6.45
CA ARG A 94 11.17 -2.32 -5.78
C ARG A 94 9.80 -1.71 -5.99
N LEU A 95 9.69 -0.77 -6.94
CA LEU A 95 8.46 -0.01 -7.17
C LEU A 95 7.29 -0.90 -7.61
N ASP A 96 7.53 -1.87 -8.50
CA ASP A 96 6.46 -2.78 -8.94
C ASP A 96 5.87 -3.56 -7.77
N ARG A 97 6.74 -4.12 -6.92
CA ARG A 97 6.33 -4.90 -5.74
C ARG A 97 5.64 -4.04 -4.69
N PHE A 98 6.09 -2.81 -4.52
CA PHE A 98 5.39 -1.85 -3.66
C PHE A 98 3.99 -1.55 -4.21
N GLY A 99 3.84 -1.38 -5.52
CA GLY A 99 2.52 -1.23 -6.16
C GLY A 99 1.62 -2.44 -5.94
N GLU A 100 2.17 -3.65 -6.09
CA GLU A 100 1.45 -4.91 -5.83
C GLU A 100 1.05 -5.12 -4.37
N TYR A 101 1.71 -4.48 -3.41
CA TYR A 101 1.32 -4.50 -2.00
C TYR A 101 0.26 -3.46 -1.69
N PHE A 102 0.45 -2.26 -2.23
CA PHE A 102 -0.39 -1.10 -1.99
C PHE A 102 -1.86 -1.35 -2.38
N TYR A 103 -2.13 -2.22 -3.36
CA TYR A 103 -3.50 -2.48 -3.82
C TYR A 103 -4.48 -2.85 -2.69
N GLN A 104 -4.03 -3.57 -1.65
CA GLN A 104 -4.90 -4.03 -0.56
C GLN A 104 -5.51 -2.88 0.24
N PHE A 105 -4.81 -1.75 0.31
CA PHE A 105 -5.21 -0.55 1.03
C PHE A 105 -6.10 0.34 0.18
N ALA A 106 -5.79 0.46 -1.11
CA ALA A 106 -6.56 1.27 -2.03
C ALA A 106 -7.96 0.71 -2.29
N VAL A 107 -8.11 -0.62 -2.45
CA VAL A 107 -9.44 -1.23 -2.63
C VAL A 107 -10.32 -1.15 -1.39
N ARG A 108 -9.73 -0.93 -0.22
CA ARG A 108 -10.44 -0.70 1.06
C ARG A 108 -10.59 0.78 1.40
N ASN A 109 -10.15 1.68 0.52
CA ASN A 109 -10.14 3.12 0.77
C ASN A 109 -9.43 3.50 2.08
N LEU A 110 -8.38 2.75 2.45
CA LEU A 110 -7.53 3.04 3.61
C LEU A 110 -6.42 4.03 3.24
N TYR A 111 -5.90 3.90 2.02
CA TYR A 111 -4.99 4.83 1.39
C TYR A 111 -5.17 4.74 -0.14
N THR A 112 -5.55 5.84 -0.77
CA THR A 112 -6.06 5.88 -2.15
C THR A 112 -4.94 6.01 -3.19
N LEU A 113 -5.22 5.67 -4.46
CA LEU A 113 -4.24 5.82 -5.55
C LEU A 113 -3.86 7.29 -5.73
N GLU A 114 -4.81 8.19 -5.52
CA GLU A 114 -4.64 9.63 -5.62
C GLU A 114 -3.66 10.12 -4.55
N GLN A 115 -3.80 9.66 -3.30
CA GLN A 115 -2.86 9.97 -2.23
C GLN A 115 -1.44 9.43 -2.54
N LEU A 116 -1.34 8.22 -3.09
CA LEU A 116 -0.05 7.67 -3.53
C LEU A 116 0.57 8.50 -4.65
N CYS A 117 -0.22 8.90 -5.64
CA CYS A 117 0.19 9.72 -6.76
C CYS A 117 0.65 11.10 -6.31
N GLU A 118 -0.12 11.77 -5.45
CA GLU A 118 0.22 13.06 -4.85
C GLU A 118 1.57 12.98 -4.14
N TYR A 119 1.73 12.01 -3.23
CA TYR A 119 2.97 11.83 -2.48
C TYR A 119 4.15 11.54 -3.39
N THR A 120 4.03 10.56 -4.29
CA THR A 120 5.12 10.14 -5.18
C THR A 120 5.50 11.20 -6.20
N THR A 121 4.60 12.10 -6.58
CA THR A 121 4.93 13.26 -7.43
C THR A 121 5.94 14.19 -6.77
N THR A 122 5.95 14.29 -5.43
CA THR A 122 6.90 15.12 -4.68
C THR A 122 8.27 14.47 -4.47
N ILE A 123 8.33 13.13 -4.37
CA ILE A 123 9.56 12.41 -4.02
C ILE A 123 10.20 11.61 -5.17
N LEU A 124 9.45 11.33 -6.24
CA LEU A 124 9.91 10.55 -7.40
C LEU A 124 9.70 11.38 -8.67
N PHE A 125 10.74 12.07 -9.13
CA PHE A 125 10.67 12.94 -10.32
C PHE A 125 10.58 12.18 -11.65
N ASP A 126 10.96 10.90 -11.66
CA ASP A 126 10.87 10.05 -12.85
C ASP A 126 9.41 9.63 -13.08
N GLN A 127 8.77 10.26 -14.08
CA GLN A 127 7.39 10.01 -14.47
C GLN A 127 7.16 8.54 -14.86
N LYS A 128 8.11 7.90 -15.56
CA LYS A 128 7.96 6.52 -15.99
C LYS A 128 7.86 5.60 -14.78
N LYS A 129 8.74 5.78 -13.80
CA LYS A 129 8.72 5.02 -12.55
C LYS A 129 7.43 5.22 -11.75
N ARG A 130 6.87 6.44 -11.74
CA ARG A 130 5.55 6.68 -11.10
C ARG A 130 4.44 5.92 -11.81
N VAL A 131 4.44 5.94 -13.14
CA VAL A 131 3.46 5.22 -13.96
C VAL A 131 3.60 3.71 -13.76
N ASP A 132 4.82 3.18 -13.71
CA ASP A 132 5.09 1.76 -13.48
C ASP A 132 4.55 1.30 -12.11
N LEU A 133 4.78 2.10 -11.05
CA LEU A 133 4.22 1.87 -9.72
C LEU A 133 2.68 1.78 -9.73
N VAL A 134 2.02 2.78 -10.33
CA VAL A 134 0.55 2.79 -10.43
C VAL A 134 0.04 1.63 -11.28
N ARG A 135 0.72 1.32 -12.38
CA ARG A 135 0.39 0.19 -13.26
C ARG A 135 0.45 -1.13 -12.50
N ALA A 136 1.50 -1.36 -11.70
CA ALA A 136 1.65 -2.58 -10.90
C ALA A 136 0.49 -2.76 -9.90
N CYS A 137 0.13 -1.68 -9.20
CA CYS A 137 -1.05 -1.66 -8.33
C CYS A 137 -2.34 -2.01 -9.10
N MET A 138 -2.62 -1.31 -10.20
CA MET A 138 -3.86 -1.51 -10.98
C MET A 138 -3.93 -2.91 -11.60
N ARG A 139 -2.80 -3.50 -12.03
CA ARG A 139 -2.75 -4.89 -12.49
C ARG A 139 -3.15 -5.86 -11.39
N ARG A 140 -2.67 -5.65 -10.16
CA ARG A 140 -3.03 -6.49 -9.01
C ARG A 140 -4.49 -6.34 -8.62
N MET A 141 -5.02 -5.11 -8.63
CA MET A 141 -6.46 -4.86 -8.44
C MET A 141 -7.31 -5.58 -9.47
N ARG A 142 -6.99 -5.43 -10.77
CA ARG A 142 -7.69 -6.13 -11.84
C ARG A 142 -7.64 -7.65 -11.66
N HIS A 143 -6.46 -8.19 -11.35
CA HIS A 143 -6.32 -9.62 -11.12
C HIS A 143 -7.24 -10.13 -10.00
N ARG A 144 -7.41 -9.34 -8.93
CA ARG A 144 -8.22 -9.73 -7.77
C ARG A 144 -9.71 -9.46 -7.93
N PHE A 145 -10.09 -8.35 -8.58
CA PHE A 145 -11.47 -7.84 -8.64
C PHE A 145 -12.06 -7.85 -10.05
N GLY A 146 -11.36 -8.43 -11.03
CA GLY A 146 -11.87 -8.60 -12.39
C GLY A 146 -12.11 -7.27 -13.08
N ILE A 147 -13.28 -7.12 -13.73
CA ILE A 147 -13.65 -5.90 -14.47
C ILE A 147 -14.16 -4.78 -13.56
N GLU A 148 -14.56 -5.10 -12.32
CA GLU A 148 -15.20 -4.15 -11.40
C GLU A 148 -14.27 -2.97 -11.05
N PHE A 149 -12.95 -3.20 -11.01
CA PHE A 149 -11.96 -2.15 -10.74
C PHE A 149 -12.05 -0.98 -11.73
N ARG A 150 -12.53 -1.21 -12.97
CA ARG A 150 -12.66 -0.14 -13.97
C ARG A 150 -13.66 0.92 -13.51
N SER A 151 -14.71 0.51 -12.82
CA SER A 151 -15.70 1.44 -12.27
C SER A 151 -15.07 2.41 -11.26
N TRP A 152 -14.07 1.95 -10.51
CA TRP A 152 -13.43 2.72 -9.45
C TRP A 152 -12.49 3.82 -9.98
N TYR A 153 -11.81 3.60 -11.11
CA TYR A 153 -10.74 4.51 -11.57
C TYR A 153 -10.88 5.02 -13.00
N PHE A 154 -11.67 4.36 -13.86
CA PHE A 154 -11.81 4.76 -15.26
C PHE A 154 -13.21 5.28 -15.63
N CYS A 155 -14.25 4.86 -14.89
CA CYS A 155 -15.61 5.33 -15.12
C CYS A 155 -15.97 6.57 -14.27
N ASP A 156 -15.33 6.73 -13.10
CA ASP A 156 -15.51 7.92 -12.28
C ASP A 156 -14.75 9.11 -12.88
N ALA A 157 -15.46 10.20 -13.16
CA ALA A 157 -14.88 11.37 -13.84
C ALA A 157 -13.87 12.11 -12.96
N GLN A 158 -14.08 12.13 -11.64
CA GLN A 158 -13.17 12.79 -10.70
C GLN A 158 -11.87 12.00 -10.56
N GLN A 159 -11.96 10.68 -10.35
CA GLN A 159 -10.78 9.83 -10.24
C GLN A 159 -9.97 9.79 -11.53
N ARG A 160 -10.66 9.73 -12.67
CA ARG A 160 -10.01 9.86 -13.98
C ARG A 160 -9.23 11.16 -14.11
N SER A 161 -9.85 12.29 -13.76
CA SER A 161 -9.20 13.61 -13.86
C SER A 161 -7.96 13.70 -12.96
N LEU A 162 -8.04 13.17 -11.73
CA LEU A 162 -6.92 13.20 -10.79
C LEU A 162 -5.76 12.31 -11.24
N LEU A 163 -6.04 11.09 -11.68
CA LEU A 163 -5.01 10.20 -12.23
C LEU A 163 -4.36 10.79 -13.49
N GLU A 164 -5.15 11.42 -14.36
CA GLU A 164 -4.64 12.11 -15.54
C GLU A 164 -3.74 13.29 -15.17
N GLU A 165 -4.10 14.08 -14.16
CA GLU A 165 -3.30 15.18 -13.64
C GLU A 165 -1.95 14.71 -13.10
N TYR A 166 -1.92 13.69 -12.25
CA TYR A 166 -0.68 13.21 -11.63
C TYR A 166 0.24 12.46 -12.60
N LEU A 167 -0.32 11.66 -13.48
CA LEU A 167 0.46 10.83 -14.41
C LEU A 167 0.78 11.55 -15.72
N GLY A 168 0.02 12.59 -16.06
CA GLY A 168 0.04 13.23 -17.37
C GLY A 168 -0.80 12.47 -18.41
N ALA A 169 -1.45 13.23 -19.30
CA ALA A 169 -2.41 12.72 -20.28
C ALA A 169 -1.87 11.55 -21.13
N SER A 170 -0.60 11.60 -21.57
CA SER A 170 -0.02 10.51 -22.38
C SER A 170 0.01 9.19 -21.62
N ALA A 171 0.58 9.18 -20.41
CA ALA A 171 0.72 7.97 -19.61
C ALA A 171 -0.63 7.46 -19.09
N PHE A 172 -1.53 8.37 -18.73
CA PHE A 172 -2.90 8.00 -18.36
C PHE A 172 -3.62 7.30 -19.52
N ASN A 173 -3.52 7.81 -20.74
CA ASN A 173 -4.13 7.19 -21.91
C ASN A 173 -3.52 5.81 -22.21
N GLU A 174 -2.21 5.61 -22.00
CA GLU A 174 -1.60 4.29 -22.12
C GLU A 174 -2.20 3.28 -21.12
N LEU A 175 -2.37 3.66 -19.86
CA LEU A 175 -3.03 2.82 -18.85
C LEU A 175 -4.48 2.53 -19.25
N LEU A 176 -5.22 3.54 -19.70
CA LEU A 176 -6.60 3.38 -20.13
C LEU A 176 -6.71 2.37 -21.29
N VAL A 177 -5.82 2.45 -22.29
CA VAL A 177 -5.77 1.49 -23.41
C VAL A 177 -5.43 0.09 -22.92
N GLU A 178 -4.38 -0.06 -22.11
CA GLU A 178 -3.96 -1.35 -21.55
C GLU A 178 -5.12 -2.06 -20.83
N PHE A 179 -5.78 -1.36 -19.91
CA PHE A 179 -6.82 -1.94 -19.08
C PHE A 179 -8.19 -2.08 -19.80
N ASN A 180 -8.41 -1.35 -20.90
CA ASN A 180 -9.57 -1.55 -21.76
C ASN A 180 -9.41 -2.78 -22.67
N ALA A 181 -8.24 -2.96 -23.32
CA ALA A 181 -7.95 -4.11 -24.17
C ALA A 181 -7.99 -5.44 -23.40
N MET A 182 -7.72 -5.35 -22.11
CA MET A 182 -7.80 -6.44 -21.15
C MET A 182 -9.24 -6.81 -20.71
N SER A 183 -10.28 -6.14 -21.21
CA SER A 183 -11.68 -6.42 -20.86
C SER A 183 -12.42 -7.33 -21.86
N GLU A 184 -11.73 -7.73 -22.94
CA GLU A 184 -12.17 -8.73 -23.93
C GLU A 184 -11.68 -10.14 -23.57
#